data_AF-A0A1F2RRJ8-F1
#
_entry.id   AF-A0A1F2RRJ8-F1
#
_cell.length_a   1.000
_cell.length_b   1.000
_cell.length_c   1.000
_cell.angle_alpha   90.00
_cell.angle_beta   90.00
_cell.angle_gamma   90.00
#
_symmetry.space_group_name_H-M   'P 1'
#
loop_
_entity.id
_entity.type
_entity.pdbx_description
1 polymer ?
#
loop_
_entity_poly.entity_id
_entity_poly.type
_entity_poly.pdbx_seq_one_letter_code
_entity_poly.pdbx_strand_id
1 'polypeptide(L)'
;MGVSEAFSDHEVRTAVELGWQRLKDNALVAGLQDRFDVLVTADQGFEHQQNLKTLRFGLLILHVQRNKVEFYRPFFGQMQAAVARIKPGEVSHIYGTPGA
;
A
#
# COMPACT_ATOMS: atom_id res chain seq x y z
N MET A 1 -6.75 -13.42 6.52
CA MET A 1 -5.32 -13.55 6.17
C MET A 1 -5.08 -12.77 4.90
N GLY A 2 -4.15 -11.82 4.95
CA GLY A 2 -3.99 -10.75 3.97
C GLY A 2 -2.61 -10.11 4.07
N VAL A 3 -2.36 -9.08 3.28
CA VAL A 3 -1.07 -8.36 3.25
C VAL A 3 -0.65 -7.82 4.63
N SER A 4 -1.59 -7.60 5.54
CA SER A 4 -1.32 -7.16 6.91
C SER A 4 -0.42 -8.12 7.71
N GLU A 5 -0.39 -9.41 7.38
CA GLU A 5 0.53 -10.38 8.01
C GLU A 5 2.00 -10.03 7.82
N ALA A 6 2.34 -9.22 6.81
CA ALA A 6 3.70 -8.78 6.57
C ALA A 6 4.20 -7.75 7.61
N PHE A 7 3.31 -7.15 8.41
CA PHE A 7 3.64 -5.98 9.23
C PHE A 7 3.21 -6.16 10.69
N SER A 8 3.62 -7.26 11.31
CA SER A 8 3.26 -7.59 12.70
C SER A 8 3.69 -6.54 13.74
N ASP A 9 4.78 -5.81 13.49
CA ASP A 9 5.28 -4.73 14.35
C ASP A 9 4.67 -3.34 14.03
N HIS A 10 3.71 -3.26 13.12
CA HIS A 10 3.07 -2.00 12.72
C HIS A 10 1.58 -2.02 13.04
N GLU A 11 1.00 -0.84 13.29
CA GLU A 11 -0.45 -0.72 13.34
C GLU A 11 -1.01 -0.77 11.91
N VAL A 12 -1.57 -1.93 11.53
CA VAL A 12 -2.19 -2.11 10.22
C VAL A 12 -3.70 -1.95 10.32
N ARG A 13 -4.28 -1.21 9.36
CA ARG A 13 -5.72 -1.16 9.11
C ARG A 13 -5.97 -1.44 7.63
N THR A 14 -6.97 -2.26 7.35
CA THR A 14 -7.41 -2.52 5.97
C THR A 14 -8.56 -1.60 5.58
N ALA A 15 -8.68 -1.28 4.29
CA ALA A 15 -9.83 -0.53 3.77
C ALA A 15 -11.18 -1.22 4.06
N VAL A 16 -11.18 -2.54 4.26
CA VAL A 16 -12.36 -3.30 4.67
C VAL A 16 -12.78 -2.94 6.09
N GLU A 17 -11.84 -2.96 7.05
CA GLU A 17 -12.08 -2.62 8.46
C GLU A 17 -12.51 -1.17 8.64
N LEU A 18 -11.96 -0.26 7.84
CA LEU A 18 -12.31 1.15 7.86
C LEU A 18 -13.61 1.47 7.12
N GLY A 19 -14.20 0.50 6.40
CA GLY A 19 -15.37 0.71 5.56
C GLY A 19 -15.10 1.56 4.31
N TRP A 20 -13.83 1.66 3.90
CA TRP A 20 -13.35 2.57 2.84
C TRP A 20 -13.40 1.97 1.43
N GLN A 21 -13.90 0.73 1.27
CA GLN A 21 -13.93 0.02 -0.01
C GLN A 21 -14.67 0.76 -1.14
N ARG A 22 -15.55 1.71 -0.81
CA ARG A 22 -16.30 2.52 -1.78
C ARG A 22 -16.00 4.02 -1.69
N LEU A 23 -14.98 4.42 -0.93
CA LEU A 23 -14.57 5.81 -0.89
C LEU A 23 -13.96 6.20 -2.24
N LYS A 24 -14.27 7.43 -2.67
CA LYS A 24 -13.57 8.07 -3.78
C LYS A 24 -12.13 8.38 -3.37
N ASP A 25 -11.20 8.34 -4.31
CA ASP A 25 -9.76 8.53 -4.06
C ASP A 25 -9.45 9.79 -3.26
N ASN A 26 -10.11 10.92 -3.56
CA ASN A 26 -9.90 12.17 -2.82
C ASN A 26 -10.30 12.07 -1.34
N ALA A 27 -11.38 11.34 -1.04
CA ALA A 27 -11.82 11.10 0.33
C ALA A 27 -10.91 10.08 1.04
N LEU A 28 -10.44 9.07 0.32
CA LEU A 28 -9.44 8.12 0.80
C LEU A 28 -8.15 8.84 1.19
N VAL A 29 -7.61 9.67 0.29
CA VAL A 29 -6.40 10.47 0.53
C VAL A 29 -6.57 11.38 1.74
N ALA A 30 -7.69 12.10 1.84
CA ALA A 30 -7.96 12.95 3.00
C ALA A 30 -7.97 12.16 4.32
N GLY A 31 -8.51 10.94 4.32
CA GLY A 31 -8.49 10.06 5.49
C GLY A 31 -7.11 9.51 5.84
N LEU A 32 -6.22 9.37 4.84
CA LEU A 32 -4.87 8.83 5.02
C LEU A 32 -3.88 9.87 5.58
N GLN A 33 -3.97 11.11 5.10
CA GLN A 33 -2.98 12.18 5.30
C GLN A 33 -2.62 12.52 6.75
N ASP A 34 -3.50 12.25 7.71
CA ASP A 34 -3.28 12.56 9.13
C ASP A 34 -3.32 11.30 10.03
N ARG A 35 -3.44 10.10 9.44
CA ARG A 35 -3.68 8.85 10.19
C ARG A 35 -2.72 7.73 9.87
N PHE A 36 -2.06 7.77 8.71
CA PHE A 36 -1.21 6.69 8.24
C PHE A 36 0.06 7.23 7.62
N ASP A 37 1.18 6.57 7.90
CA ASP A 37 2.49 6.94 7.35
C ASP A 37 2.70 6.36 5.95
N VAL A 38 2.13 5.18 5.65
CA VAL A 38 2.26 4.49 4.37
C VAL A 38 0.95 3.85 3.94
N LEU A 39 0.56 4.05 2.68
CA LEU A 39 -0.49 3.30 2.00
C LEU A 39 0.13 2.17 1.19
N VAL A 40 -0.33 0.94 1.40
CA VAL A 40 0.01 -0.21 0.56
C VAL A 40 -1.19 -0.55 -0.32
N THR A 41 -1.01 -0.53 -1.64
CA THR A 41 -2.09 -0.79 -2.60
C THR A 41 -1.60 -1.62 -3.79
N ALA A 42 -2.51 -2.35 -4.44
CA ALA A 42 -2.26 -2.98 -5.75
C ALA A 42 -2.85 -2.16 -6.92
N ASP A 43 -3.53 -1.05 -6.61
CA ASP A 43 -4.09 -0.15 -7.61
C ASP A 43 -3.03 0.84 -8.12
N GLN A 44 -2.58 0.62 -9.34
CA GLN A 44 -1.63 1.49 -10.05
C GLN A 44 -2.28 2.80 -10.49
N GLY A 45 -3.61 2.87 -10.61
CA GLY A 45 -4.29 4.11 -10.97
C GLY A 45 -4.12 5.19 -9.90
N PHE A 46 -3.90 4.80 -8.65
CA PHE A 46 -3.83 5.72 -7.52
C PHE A 46 -2.67 6.71 -7.63
N GLU A 47 -1.47 6.29 -8.04
CA GLU A 47 -0.33 7.21 -8.19
C GLU A 47 -0.54 8.25 -9.30
N HIS A 48 -1.23 7.85 -10.37
CA HIS A 48 -1.46 8.70 -11.53
C HIS A 48 -2.58 9.71 -11.31
N GLN A 49 -3.55 9.36 -10.46
CA GLN A 49 -4.67 10.24 -10.12
C GLN A 49 -4.32 11.25 -9.01
N GLN A 50 -3.30 10.98 -8.20
CA GLN A 50 -2.96 11.79 -7.04
C GLN A 50 -1.73 12.67 -7.26
N ASN A 51 -1.74 13.87 -6.66
CA ASN A 51 -0.55 14.70 -6.64
C ASN A 51 0.41 14.23 -5.54
N LEU A 52 1.37 13.39 -5.93
CA LEU A 52 2.35 12.77 -5.01
C LEU A 52 3.07 13.79 -4.11
N LYS A 53 3.36 14.99 -4.63
CA LYS A 53 4.02 16.07 -3.86
C LYS A 53 3.20 16.59 -2.68
N THR A 54 1.89 16.34 -2.69
CA THR A 54 0.97 16.77 -1.61
C THR A 54 0.65 15.65 -0.64
N LEU A 55 1.19 14.44 -0.86
CA LEU A 55 0.97 13.33 0.06
C LEU A 55 1.86 13.47 1.29
N ARG A 56 1.24 13.49 2.47
CA ARG A 56 1.94 13.42 3.77
C ARG A 56 2.25 11.99 4.20
N PHE A 57 1.97 11.02 3.34
CA PHE A 57 2.24 9.60 3.53
C PHE A 57 2.99 9.04 2.32
N GLY A 58 3.63 7.90 2.51
CA GLY A 58 4.31 7.12 1.49
C GLY A 58 3.39 6.17 0.73
N LEU A 59 3.68 5.90 -0.54
CA LEU A 59 2.88 4.98 -1.34
C LEU A 59 3.69 3.73 -1.75
N LEU A 60 3.22 2.55 -1.36
CA LEU A 60 3.77 1.27 -1.82
C LEU A 60 2.78 0.61 -2.78
N ILE A 61 3.21 0.42 -4.03
CA ILE A 61 2.40 -0.19 -5.10
C ILE A 61 2.90 -1.60 -5.36
N LEU A 62 2.01 -2.56 -5.17
CA LEU A 62 2.28 -3.97 -5.39
C LEU A 62 1.79 -4.37 -6.78
N HIS A 63 2.73 -4.68 -7.66
CA HIS A 63 2.45 -5.21 -8.98
C HIS A 63 2.38 -6.73 -8.90
N VAL A 64 1.20 -7.29 -8.67
CA VAL A 64 0.99 -8.74 -8.70
C VAL A 64 0.01 -9.13 -9.79
N GLN A 65 0.25 -10.25 -10.45
CA GLN A 65 -0.68 -10.78 -11.47
C GLN A 65 -2.03 -11.20 -10.88
N ARG A 66 -2.07 -11.57 -9.59
CA ARG A 66 -3.27 -12.01 -8.90
C ARG A 66 -3.32 -11.41 -7.51
N ASN A 67 -4.43 -10.75 -7.18
CA ASN A 67 -4.69 -10.19 -5.86
C ASN A 67 -5.09 -11.28 -4.84
N LYS A 68 -4.19 -12.23 -4.59
CA LYS A 68 -4.34 -13.28 -3.57
C LYS A 68 -3.13 -13.21 -2.63
N VAL A 69 -3.39 -13.33 -1.32
CA VAL A 69 -2.36 -13.24 -0.25
C VAL A 69 -1.14 -14.14 -0.51
N GLU A 70 -1.36 -15.30 -1.09
CA GLU A 70 -0.35 -16.31 -1.43
C GLU A 70 0.74 -15.76 -2.35
N PHE A 71 0.41 -14.83 -3.25
CA PHE A 71 1.35 -14.20 -4.18
C PHE A 71 2.14 -13.07 -3.54
N TYR A 72 1.69 -12.54 -2.39
CA TYR A 72 2.41 -11.47 -1.68
C TYR A 72 3.39 -12.03 -0.64
N ARG A 73 3.14 -13.23 -0.09
CA ARG A 73 3.98 -13.86 0.94
C ARG A 73 5.48 -13.89 0.60
N PRO A 74 5.91 -14.26 -0.62
CA PRO A 74 7.34 -14.24 -0.99
C PRO A 74 7.98 -12.85 -0.92
N PHE A 75 7.17 -11.79 -1.00
CA PHE A 75 7.62 -10.40 -1.04
C PHE A 75 7.52 -9.69 0.31
N PHE A 76 7.06 -10.35 1.38
CA PHE A 76 6.88 -9.71 2.69
C PHE A 76 8.15 -9.01 3.20
N GLY A 77 9.32 -9.62 3.04
CA GLY A 77 10.58 -8.99 3.39
C GLY A 77 10.89 -7.73 2.55
N GLN A 78 10.59 -7.74 1.25
CA GLN A 78 10.74 -6.57 0.39
C GLN A 78 9.75 -5.47 0.77
N MET A 79 8.52 -5.84 1.11
CA MET A 79 7.48 -4.91 1.55
C MET A 79 7.86 -4.21 2.85
N GLN A 80 8.33 -4.96 3.85
CA GLN A 80 8.84 -4.39 5.10
C GLN A 80 10.02 -3.43 4.85
N ALA A 81 10.99 -3.84 4.03
CA ALA A 81 12.15 -3.01 3.70
C ALA A 81 11.76 -1.73 2.94
N ALA A 82 10.75 -1.79 2.08
CA ALA A 82 10.23 -0.63 1.38
C ALA A 82 9.50 0.31 2.35
N VAL A 83 8.55 -0.19 3.13
CA VAL A 83 7.81 0.61 4.14
C VAL A 83 8.76 1.32 5.10
N ALA A 84 9.83 0.67 5.54
CA ALA A 84 10.82 1.27 6.44
C ALA A 84 11.62 2.44 5.82
N ARG A 85 11.59 2.62 4.51
CA ARG A 85 12.41 3.62 3.78
C ARG A 85 11.60 4.69 3.08
N ILE A 86 10.36 4.40 2.71
CA ILE A 86 9.50 5.34 1.98
C ILE A 86 9.26 6.58 2.83
N LYS A 87 9.45 7.76 2.24
CA LYS A 87 9.11 9.03 2.85
C LYS A 87 7.75 9.55 2.35
N PRO A 88 7.15 10.52 3.06
CA PRO A 88 5.98 11.24 2.56
C PRO A 88 6.15 11.74 1.13
N GLY A 89 5.20 11.42 0.26
CA GLY A 89 5.20 11.81 -1.15
C GLY A 89 6.11 10.97 -2.06
N GLU A 90 6.80 9.96 -1.52
CA GLU A 90 7.54 8.99 -2.32
C GLU A 90 6.67 7.78 -2.67
N VAL A 91 6.97 7.19 -3.83
CA VAL A 91 6.34 5.97 -4.32
C VAL A 91 7.41 4.89 -4.45
N SER A 92 7.10 3.69 -3.95
CA SER A 92 7.90 2.50 -4.18
C SER A 92 7.05 1.43 -4.85
N HIS A 93 7.66 0.68 -5.75
CA HIS A 93 6.99 -0.39 -6.48
C HIS A 93 7.66 -1.72 -6.17
N ILE A 94 6.85 -2.73 -5.88
CA ILE A 94 7.31 -4.12 -5.77
C ILE A 94 6.67 -4.91 -6.89
N TYR A 95 7.52 -5.47 -7.75
CA TYR A 95 7.09 -6.31 -8.87
C TYR A 95 7.10 -7.76 -8.44
N GLY A 96 5.90 -8.28 -8.21
CA GLY A 96 5.66 -9.68 -7.93
C GLY A 96 5.54 -10.48 -9.21
N THR A 97 6.66 -10.86 -9.81
CA THR A 97 6.68 -11.97 -10.76
C THR A 97 6.67 -13.26 -9.93
N PRO A 98 5.68 -14.14 -10.06
CA PRO A 98 5.91 -15.51 -9.61
C PRO A 98 7.16 -16.01 -10.36
N GLY A 99 8.07 -16.67 -9.65
CA GLY A 99 9.05 -17.50 -10.32
C GLY A 99 8.32 -18.41 -11.31
N ALA A 100 8.92 -18.57 -12.49
CA ALA A 100 8.54 -19.54 -13.50
C ALA A 100 8.25 -20.94 -12.93
#